data_AF-A0A1Q6Z6B7-F1
#
_entry.id   AF-A0A1Q6Z6B7-F1
#
_cell.length_a   1.000
_cell.length_b   1.000
_cell.length_c   1.000
_cell.angle_alpha   90.00
_cell.angle_beta   90.00
_cell.angle_gamma   90.00
#
_symmetry.space_group_name_H-M   'P 1'
#
loop_
_entity.id
_entity.type
_entity.pdbx_description
1 polymer ?
#
loop_
_entity_poly.entity_id
_entity_poly.type
_entity_poly.pdbx_seq_one_letter_code
_entity_poly.pdbx_strand_id
1 'polypeptide(L)'
;MRELVTAYAFQARLALLQDEVEEASQWLEMAGEQEVQGPMMFLEDPPITTAWMLLAQGDAPSVARGQALLTHLLQHVEAIHSTRKTINVLALQAWAYHLQGRMPEALAVLERALALARPGGFLRTFADLPPLVKVLQELRKRRKTHLTVDKKLDTYLQLILVAMSPPASQAVSKEKLLQQEGIEPLTERELHILRLLDKDLTNKEIARELVVTPGTVKVHTTNVYRKLSVNNRRAAVTLAKALGLLAAS
;
A
#
# COMPACT_ATOMS: atom_id res chain seq x y z
N MET A 1 -13.00 19.74 23.91
CA MET A 1 -13.19 18.32 24.25
C MET A 1 -13.05 17.41 23.02
N ARG A 2 -13.78 17.64 21.91
CA ARG A 2 -13.62 16.86 20.65
C ARG A 2 -12.18 16.84 20.08
N GLU A 3 -11.47 17.97 20.10
CA GLU A 3 -10.09 18.03 19.59
C GLU A 3 -9.10 17.22 20.44
N LEU A 4 -9.29 17.18 21.77
CA LEU A 4 -8.47 16.35 22.66
C LEU A 4 -8.68 14.86 22.39
N VAL A 5 -9.92 14.47 22.14
CA VAL A 5 -10.28 13.10 21.77
C VAL A 5 -9.61 12.69 20.45
N THR A 6 -9.64 13.55 19.43
CA THR A 6 -8.94 13.31 18.16
C THR A 6 -7.43 13.25 18.36
N ALA A 7 -6.85 14.07 19.24
CA ALA A 7 -5.43 14.04 19.55
C ALA A 7 -5.03 12.72 20.24
N TYR A 8 -5.82 12.22 21.20
CA TYR A 8 -5.55 10.92 21.84
C TYR A 8 -5.70 9.75 20.85
N ALA A 9 -6.71 9.77 19.98
CA ALA A 9 -6.83 8.79 18.91
C ALA A 9 -5.65 8.83 17.93
N PHE A 10 -5.08 10.00 17.67
CA PHE A 10 -3.87 10.12 16.86
C PHE A 10 -2.65 9.51 17.57
N GLN A 11 -2.45 9.81 18.86
CA GLN A 11 -1.38 9.19 19.65
C GLN A 11 -1.50 7.66 19.65
N ALA A 12 -2.72 7.14 19.84
CA ALA A 12 -2.98 5.71 19.77
C ALA A 12 -2.58 5.12 18.41
N ARG A 13 -2.86 5.82 17.31
CA ARG A 13 -2.44 5.36 15.97
C ARG A 13 -0.92 5.35 15.81
N LEU A 14 -0.23 6.38 16.32
CA LEU A 14 1.23 6.42 16.26
C LEU A 14 1.84 5.22 17.01
N ALA A 15 1.33 4.93 18.21
CA ALA A 15 1.71 3.74 18.98
C ALA A 15 1.43 2.44 18.19
N LEU A 16 0.26 2.31 17.54
CA LEU A 16 -0.04 1.14 16.69
C LEU A 16 0.92 0.98 15.50
N LEU A 17 1.38 2.09 14.90
CA LEU A 17 2.38 2.07 13.83
C LEU A 17 3.76 1.62 14.34
N GLN A 18 4.01 1.77 15.64
CA GLN A 18 5.23 1.34 16.34
C GLN A 18 5.10 -0.06 16.96
N ASP A 19 3.97 -0.75 16.75
CA ASP A 19 3.63 -2.05 17.37
C ASP A 19 3.47 -2.00 18.90
N GLU A 20 3.20 -0.81 19.45
CA GLU A 20 3.03 -0.54 20.88
C GLU A 20 1.54 -0.62 21.26
N VAL A 21 0.99 -1.84 21.26
CA VAL A 21 -0.46 -2.08 21.44
C VAL A 21 -0.98 -1.64 22.82
N GLU A 22 -0.19 -1.84 23.87
CA GLU A 22 -0.56 -1.45 25.24
C GLU A 22 -0.70 0.08 25.37
N GLU A 23 0.26 0.83 24.84
CA GLU A 23 0.22 2.29 24.82
C GLU A 23 -0.95 2.80 23.98
N ALA A 24 -1.21 2.18 22.84
CA ALA A 24 -2.37 2.52 22.02
C ALA A 24 -3.70 2.32 22.77
N SER A 25 -3.81 1.27 23.60
CA SER A 25 -4.99 1.03 24.44
C SER A 25 -5.19 2.15 25.47
N GLN A 26 -4.12 2.56 26.16
CA GLN A 26 -4.18 3.63 27.16
C GLN A 26 -4.63 4.96 26.55
N TRP A 27 -4.08 5.32 25.37
CA TRP A 27 -4.50 6.51 24.65
C TRP A 27 -5.97 6.47 24.23
N LEU A 28 -6.49 5.30 23.82
CA LEU A 28 -7.90 5.15 23.47
C LEU A 28 -8.83 5.17 24.70
N GLU A 29 -8.39 4.66 25.85
CA GLU A 29 -9.13 4.80 27.11
C GLU A 29 -9.31 6.28 27.48
N MET A 30 -8.26 7.09 27.31
CA MET A 30 -8.32 8.55 27.50
C MET A 30 -9.20 9.26 26.47
N ALA A 31 -9.30 8.73 25.25
CA ALA A 31 -10.18 9.26 24.21
C ALA A 31 -11.67 9.01 24.53
N GLY A 32 -11.99 7.94 25.27
CA GLY A 32 -13.35 7.55 25.63
C GLY A 32 -14.13 6.93 24.47
N GLU A 33 -15.42 6.63 24.69
CA GLU A 33 -16.29 6.07 23.66
C GLU A 33 -16.50 7.04 22.48
N GLN A 34 -16.38 6.51 21.26
CA GLN A 34 -16.45 7.29 20.03
C GLN A 34 -17.74 6.97 19.26
N GLU A 35 -18.47 8.02 18.87
CA GLU A 35 -19.62 7.86 17.98
C GLU A 35 -19.17 7.43 16.57
N VAL A 36 -19.69 6.30 16.11
CA VAL A 36 -19.38 5.77 14.78
C VAL A 36 -19.91 6.65 13.64
N GLN A 37 -20.97 7.43 13.92
CA GLN A 37 -21.67 8.26 12.93
C GLN A 37 -21.31 9.76 13.03
N GLY A 38 -20.26 10.10 13.77
CA GLY A 38 -19.80 11.48 13.93
C GLY A 38 -19.17 12.07 12.65
N PRO A 39 -19.02 13.41 12.57
CA PRO A 39 -18.38 14.07 11.43
C PRO A 39 -16.92 13.63 11.29
N MET A 40 -16.65 12.80 10.29
CA MET A 40 -15.32 12.26 10.01
C MET A 40 -14.50 13.23 9.13
N MET A 41 -14.07 14.35 9.71
CA MET A 41 -13.43 15.47 8.98
C MET A 41 -11.89 15.45 8.99
N PHE A 42 -11.27 14.63 9.84
CA PHE A 42 -9.82 14.68 10.08
C PHE A 42 -9.02 13.59 9.38
N LEU A 43 -7.69 13.71 9.43
CA LEU A 43 -6.76 12.67 8.98
C LEU A 43 -6.95 11.39 9.80
N GLU A 44 -7.26 11.56 11.09
CA GLU A 44 -7.59 10.51 12.05
C GLU A 44 -9.08 10.41 12.32
N ASP A 45 -9.56 9.17 12.26
CA ASP A 45 -10.94 8.82 12.55
C ASP A 45 -10.92 7.89 13.77
N PRO A 46 -11.27 8.38 14.98
CA PRO A 46 -11.17 7.61 16.21
C PRO A 46 -11.81 6.22 16.14
N PRO A 47 -13.01 6.02 15.55
CA PRO A 47 -13.58 4.68 15.40
C PRO A 47 -12.74 3.70 14.57
N ILE A 48 -12.04 4.19 13.54
CA ILE A 48 -11.15 3.36 12.71
C ILE A 48 -9.91 2.96 13.51
N THR A 49 -9.34 3.88 14.28
CA THR A 49 -8.21 3.59 15.18
C THR A 49 -8.61 2.60 16.28
N THR A 50 -9.80 2.73 16.86
CA THR A 50 -10.33 1.77 17.82
C THR A 50 -10.46 0.38 17.20
N ALA A 51 -11.01 0.29 15.99
CA ALA A 51 -11.10 -0.99 15.28
C ALA A 51 -9.71 -1.61 15.05
N TRP A 52 -8.72 -0.81 14.62
CA TRP A 52 -7.34 -1.29 14.47
C TRP A 52 -6.80 -1.81 15.80
N MET A 53 -6.86 -1.04 16.88
CA MET A 53 -6.37 -1.46 18.19
C MET A 53 -6.98 -2.80 18.63
N LEU A 54 -8.31 -2.97 18.48
CA LEU A 54 -8.99 -4.22 18.78
C LEU A 54 -8.46 -5.42 17.98
N LEU A 55 -8.10 -5.22 16.71
CA LEU A 55 -7.48 -6.27 15.90
C LEU A 55 -6.02 -6.53 16.31
N ALA A 56 -5.30 -5.49 16.72
CA ALA A 56 -3.91 -5.59 17.15
C ALA A 56 -3.72 -6.39 18.45
N GLN A 57 -4.73 -6.40 19.33
CA GLN A 57 -4.74 -7.28 20.51
C GLN A 57 -4.70 -8.77 20.13
N GLY A 58 -5.23 -9.13 18.96
CA GLY A 58 -5.09 -10.47 18.36
C GLY A 58 -5.92 -11.59 19.01
N ASP A 59 -6.57 -11.34 20.15
CA ASP A 59 -7.44 -12.30 20.81
C ASP A 59 -8.82 -12.38 20.13
N ALA A 60 -9.43 -13.57 20.19
CA ALA A 60 -10.68 -13.84 19.49
C ALA A 60 -11.84 -12.87 19.84
N PRO A 61 -12.11 -12.50 21.12
CA PRO A 61 -13.20 -11.58 21.41
C PRO A 61 -12.92 -10.15 20.92
N SER A 62 -11.69 -9.64 21.01
CA SER A 62 -11.35 -8.32 20.48
C SER A 62 -11.42 -8.28 18.97
N VAL A 63 -10.97 -9.33 18.28
CA VAL A 63 -11.10 -9.46 16.83
C VAL A 63 -12.57 -9.50 16.40
N ALA A 64 -13.44 -10.19 17.14
CA ALA A 64 -14.88 -10.22 16.85
C ALA A 64 -15.54 -8.85 17.05
N ARG A 65 -15.19 -8.14 18.14
CA ARG A 65 -15.65 -6.76 18.39
C ARG A 65 -15.17 -5.80 17.30
N GLY A 66 -13.90 -5.87 16.92
CA GLY A 66 -13.33 -5.09 15.83
C GLY A 66 -14.05 -5.33 14.51
N GLN A 67 -14.34 -6.58 14.15
CA GLN A 67 -15.08 -6.94 12.94
C GLN A 67 -16.52 -6.38 12.93
N ALA A 68 -17.21 -6.44 14.07
CA ALA A 68 -18.56 -5.87 14.21
C ALA A 68 -18.54 -4.34 14.03
N LEU A 69 -17.58 -3.66 14.68
CA LEU A 69 -17.38 -2.23 14.54
C LEU A 69 -17.05 -1.84 13.09
N LEU A 70 -16.17 -2.58 12.42
CA LEU A 70 -15.82 -2.35 11.02
C LEU A 70 -17.01 -2.53 10.07
N THR A 71 -17.92 -3.46 10.38
CA THR A 71 -19.15 -3.65 9.58
C THR A 71 -20.06 -2.43 9.66
N HIS A 72 -20.24 -1.87 10.86
CA HIS A 72 -21.01 -0.63 11.04
C HIS A 72 -20.30 0.59 10.42
N LEU A 73 -18.98 0.68 10.58
CA LEU A 73 -18.16 1.73 9.95
C LEU A 73 -18.26 1.70 8.43
N LEU A 74 -18.26 0.51 7.83
CA LEU A 74 -18.35 0.35 6.37
C LEU A 74 -19.65 0.97 5.83
N GLN A 75 -20.78 0.67 6.47
CA GLN A 75 -22.08 1.24 6.10
C GLN A 75 -22.06 2.77 6.17
N HIS A 76 -21.45 3.33 7.23
CA HIS A 76 -21.37 4.77 7.41
C HIS A 76 -20.43 5.45 6.38
N VAL A 77 -19.21 4.94 6.17
CA VAL A 77 -18.25 5.54 5.21
C VAL A 77 -18.74 5.47 3.77
N GLU A 78 -19.53 4.44 3.43
CA GLU A 78 -20.18 4.30 2.13
C GLU A 78 -21.31 5.32 1.96
N ALA A 79 -22.13 5.55 3.00
CA ALA A 79 -23.22 6.53 2.98
C ALA A 79 -22.71 7.96 2.80
N ILE A 80 -21.54 8.30 3.35
CA ILE A 80 -20.88 9.61 3.13
C ILE A 80 -19.97 9.63 1.90
N HIS A 81 -19.97 8.57 1.09
CA HIS A 81 -19.20 8.41 -0.16
C HIS A 81 -17.68 8.66 -0.03
N SER A 82 -17.10 8.35 1.13
CA SER A 82 -15.69 8.63 1.40
C SER A 82 -14.78 7.47 0.98
N THR A 83 -14.35 7.45 -0.30
CA THR A 83 -13.52 6.37 -0.89
C THR A 83 -12.28 6.00 -0.07
N ARG A 84 -11.51 6.99 0.41
CA ARG A 84 -10.30 6.76 1.21
C ARG A 84 -10.61 5.96 2.48
N LYS A 85 -11.72 6.29 3.15
CA LYS A 85 -12.13 5.63 4.41
C LYS A 85 -12.73 4.26 4.16
N THR A 86 -13.51 4.12 3.07
CA THR A 86 -13.97 2.80 2.60
C THR A 86 -12.80 1.86 2.37
N ILE A 87 -11.71 2.32 1.72
CA ILE A 87 -10.51 1.51 1.51
C ILE A 87 -9.87 1.09 2.85
N ASN A 88 -9.70 2.03 3.80
CA ASN A 88 -9.13 1.72 5.12
C ASN A 88 -9.96 0.68 5.88
N VAL A 89 -11.29 0.86 5.93
CA VAL A 89 -12.19 -0.06 6.63
C VAL A 89 -12.16 -1.45 5.99
N LEU A 90 -12.19 -1.53 4.65
CA LEU A 90 -12.08 -2.81 3.95
C LEU A 90 -10.72 -3.49 4.19
N ALA A 91 -9.61 -2.72 4.23
CA ALA A 91 -8.29 -3.26 4.52
C ALA A 91 -8.21 -3.85 5.93
N LEU A 92 -8.77 -3.16 6.94
CA LEU A 92 -8.87 -3.67 8.31
C LEU A 92 -9.79 -4.90 8.40
N GLN A 93 -10.91 -4.94 7.67
CA GLN A 93 -11.79 -6.12 7.60
C GLN A 93 -11.07 -7.32 6.99
N ALA A 94 -10.27 -7.11 5.94
CA ALA A 94 -9.47 -8.18 5.35
C ALA A 94 -8.48 -8.76 6.38
N TRP A 95 -7.83 -7.91 7.17
CA TRP A 95 -6.96 -8.36 8.25
C TRP A 95 -7.73 -9.08 9.36
N ALA A 96 -8.89 -8.59 9.77
CA ALA A 96 -9.74 -9.24 10.77
C ALA A 96 -10.20 -10.64 10.32
N TYR A 97 -10.62 -10.80 9.05
CA TYR A 97 -10.93 -12.12 8.49
C TYR A 97 -9.71 -13.04 8.47
N HIS A 98 -8.51 -12.50 8.20
CA HIS A 98 -7.27 -13.27 8.29
C HIS A 98 -6.99 -13.76 9.72
N LEU A 99 -7.16 -12.90 10.73
CA LEU A 99 -7.03 -13.28 12.15
C LEU A 99 -8.03 -14.36 12.56
N GLN A 100 -9.22 -14.38 11.95
CA GLN A 100 -10.24 -15.41 12.16
C GLN A 100 -9.99 -16.71 11.35
N GLY A 101 -8.91 -16.80 10.56
CA GLY A 101 -8.63 -17.94 9.68
C GLY A 101 -9.52 -18.02 8.43
N ARG A 102 -10.32 -16.98 8.17
CA ARG A 102 -11.28 -16.89 7.05
C ARG A 102 -10.63 -16.29 5.82
N MET A 103 -9.65 -17.00 5.28
CA MET A 103 -8.83 -16.50 4.18
C MET A 103 -9.59 -16.16 2.89
N PRO A 104 -10.60 -16.95 2.44
CA PRO A 104 -11.38 -16.60 1.26
C PRO A 104 -12.08 -15.24 1.38
N GLU A 105 -12.69 -14.97 2.54
CA GLU A 105 -13.35 -13.70 2.83
C GLU A 105 -12.34 -12.55 2.94
N ALA A 106 -11.19 -12.78 3.58
CA ALA A 106 -10.11 -11.80 3.64
C ALA A 106 -9.67 -11.35 2.25
N LEU A 107 -9.49 -12.31 1.33
CA LEU A 107 -9.07 -12.04 -0.05
C LEU A 107 -10.15 -11.31 -0.86
N ALA A 108 -11.41 -11.74 -0.75
CA ALA A 108 -12.52 -11.08 -1.46
C ALA A 108 -12.69 -9.61 -1.06
N VAL A 109 -12.61 -9.33 0.25
CA VAL A 109 -12.69 -7.96 0.77
C VAL A 109 -11.46 -7.14 0.35
N LEU A 110 -10.26 -7.74 0.37
CA LEU A 110 -9.04 -7.08 -0.07
C LEU A 110 -9.07 -6.73 -1.57
N GLU A 111 -9.57 -7.63 -2.43
CA GLU A 111 -9.75 -7.36 -3.86
C GLU A 111 -10.68 -6.17 -4.10
N ARG A 112 -11.79 -6.08 -3.34
CA ARG A 112 -12.69 -4.93 -3.37
C ARG A 112 -11.97 -3.63 -2.98
N ALA A 113 -11.19 -3.66 -1.90
CA ALA A 113 -10.40 -2.50 -1.46
C ALA A 113 -9.41 -2.04 -2.54
N LEU A 114 -8.70 -2.97 -3.17
CA LEU A 114 -7.73 -2.69 -4.22
C LEU A 114 -8.39 -2.15 -5.50
N ALA A 115 -9.56 -2.64 -5.87
CA ALA A 115 -10.32 -2.15 -7.01
C ALA A 115 -10.74 -0.68 -6.83
N LEU A 116 -11.15 -0.30 -5.61
CA LEU A 116 -11.45 1.11 -5.26
C LEU A 116 -10.20 1.98 -5.20
N ALA A 117 -9.08 1.42 -4.73
CA ALA A 117 -7.85 2.16 -4.53
C ALA A 117 -7.07 2.44 -5.82
N ARG A 118 -7.11 1.51 -6.79
CA ARG A 118 -6.28 1.56 -8.00
C ARG A 118 -6.47 2.83 -8.84
N PRO A 119 -7.69 3.32 -9.13
CA PRO A 119 -7.87 4.53 -9.93
C PRO A 119 -7.27 5.78 -9.28
N GLY A 120 -7.28 5.85 -7.94
CA GLY A 120 -6.73 6.96 -7.16
C GLY A 120 -5.27 6.78 -6.73
N GLY A 121 -4.68 5.60 -6.94
CA GLY A 121 -3.30 5.32 -6.54
C GLY A 121 -3.07 5.32 -5.02
N PHE A 122 -4.07 4.90 -4.22
CA PHE A 122 -3.98 4.91 -2.75
C PHE A 122 -3.04 3.81 -2.21
N LEU A 123 -1.75 4.14 -2.10
CA LEU A 123 -0.74 3.21 -1.59
C LEU A 123 -0.69 3.19 -0.06
N ARG A 124 -0.66 4.36 0.58
CA ARG A 124 -0.45 4.52 2.03
C ARG A 124 -1.54 3.90 2.89
N THR A 125 -2.77 3.89 2.41
CA THR A 125 -3.92 3.23 3.09
C THR A 125 -3.70 1.76 3.37
N PHE A 126 -2.88 1.08 2.55
CA PHE A 126 -2.45 -0.29 2.79
C PHE A 126 -1.06 -0.34 3.43
N ALA A 127 -0.14 0.51 2.98
CA ALA A 127 1.26 0.46 3.42
C ALA A 127 1.43 0.72 4.92
N ASP A 128 0.54 1.55 5.49
CA ASP A 128 0.54 1.89 6.90
C ASP A 128 -0.21 0.84 7.75
N LEU A 129 -0.59 -0.32 7.18
CA LEU A 129 -1.17 -1.47 7.88
C LEU A 129 -0.26 -2.71 7.75
N PRO A 130 0.88 -2.77 8.46
CA PRO A 130 1.87 -3.86 8.33
C PRO A 130 1.31 -5.29 8.41
N PRO A 131 0.30 -5.60 9.26
CA PRO A 131 -0.27 -6.95 9.33
C PRO A 131 -0.90 -7.46 8.02
N LEU A 132 -1.19 -6.57 7.06
CA LEU A 132 -1.81 -6.92 5.79
C LEU A 132 -0.85 -7.55 4.77
N VAL A 133 0.48 -7.50 5.00
CA VAL A 133 1.49 -8.06 4.09
C VAL A 133 1.19 -9.52 3.73
N LYS A 134 0.85 -10.36 4.72
CA LYS A 134 0.54 -11.79 4.51
C LYS A 134 -0.66 -11.99 3.58
N VAL A 135 -1.70 -11.18 3.73
CA VAL A 135 -2.93 -11.28 2.91
C VAL A 135 -2.67 -10.82 1.48
N LEU A 136 -1.92 -9.73 1.30
CA LEU A 136 -1.50 -9.23 -0.01
C LEU A 136 -0.61 -10.23 -0.76
N GLN A 137 0.34 -10.87 -0.06
CA GLN A 137 1.21 -11.90 -0.63
C GLN A 137 0.41 -13.13 -1.08
N GLU A 138 -0.53 -13.61 -0.26
CA GLU A 138 -1.38 -14.74 -0.62
C GLU A 138 -2.29 -14.41 -1.82
N LEU A 139 -2.88 -13.21 -1.84
CA LEU A 139 -3.69 -12.75 -2.98
C LEU A 139 -2.88 -12.79 -4.28
N ARG A 140 -1.66 -12.25 -4.24
CA ARG A 140 -0.76 -12.27 -5.39
C ARG A 140 -0.41 -13.69 -5.83
N LYS A 141 -0.14 -14.61 -4.89
CA LYS A 141 0.17 -16.01 -5.19
C LYS A 141 -0.99 -16.68 -5.93
N ARG A 142 -2.22 -16.52 -5.45
CA ARG A 142 -3.42 -17.09 -6.09
C ARG A 142 -3.70 -16.49 -7.46
N ARG A 143 -3.43 -15.20 -7.64
CA ARG A 143 -3.56 -14.53 -8.94
C ARG A 143 -2.47 -14.91 -9.94
N LYS A 144 -1.30 -15.38 -9.49
CA LYS A 144 -0.29 -16.00 -10.38
C LYS A 144 -0.72 -17.40 -10.85
N THR A 145 -1.44 -18.16 -10.01
CA THR A 145 -1.90 -19.52 -10.35
C THR A 145 -3.13 -19.53 -11.25
N HIS A 146 -4.05 -18.57 -11.07
CA HIS A 146 -5.18 -18.36 -11.98
C HIS A 146 -4.73 -17.42 -13.11
N LEU A 147 -4.64 -17.91 -14.34
CA LEU A 147 -4.14 -17.23 -15.54
C LEU A 147 -4.84 -15.90 -15.96
N THR A 148 -5.67 -15.28 -15.11
CA THR A 148 -6.32 -13.98 -15.32
C THR A 148 -5.36 -12.83 -14.98
N VAL A 149 -4.44 -12.55 -15.90
CA VAL A 149 -3.39 -11.54 -15.73
C VAL A 149 -3.97 -10.12 -15.91
N ASP A 150 -4.70 -9.59 -14.93
CA ASP A 150 -4.83 -8.13 -14.81
C ASP A 150 -3.48 -7.57 -14.35
N LYS A 151 -2.58 -7.39 -15.33
CA LYS A 151 -1.22 -6.87 -15.17
C LYS A 151 -1.21 -5.56 -14.39
N LYS A 152 -2.23 -4.71 -14.54
CA LYS A 152 -2.30 -3.41 -13.85
C LYS A 152 -2.52 -3.59 -12.35
N LEU A 153 -3.38 -4.53 -11.96
CA LEU A 153 -3.59 -4.85 -10.55
C LEU A 153 -2.36 -5.53 -9.94
N ASP A 154 -1.64 -6.36 -10.71
CA ASP A 154 -0.39 -6.98 -10.25
C ASP A 154 0.71 -5.95 -9.99
N THR A 155 0.91 -4.98 -10.90
CA THR A 155 1.84 -3.86 -10.68
C THR A 155 1.45 -3.05 -9.46
N TYR A 156 0.15 -2.82 -9.26
CA TYR A 156 -0.35 -2.06 -8.12
C TYR A 156 -0.14 -2.79 -6.78
N LEU A 157 -0.41 -4.09 -6.73
CA LEU A 157 -0.11 -4.94 -5.58
C LEU A 157 1.38 -4.92 -5.24
N GLN A 158 2.24 -4.98 -6.25
CA GLN A 158 3.68 -4.91 -6.07
C GLN A 158 4.13 -3.56 -5.50
N LEU A 159 3.56 -2.45 -5.99
CA LEU A 159 3.83 -1.11 -5.43
C LEU A 159 3.48 -1.03 -3.94
N ILE A 160 2.36 -1.62 -3.53
CA ILE A 160 1.95 -1.65 -2.12
C ILE A 160 2.96 -2.48 -1.29
N LEU A 161 3.29 -3.69 -1.73
CA LEU A 161 4.22 -4.57 -1.00
C LEU A 161 5.62 -3.95 -0.83
N VAL A 162 6.10 -3.23 -1.86
CA VAL A 162 7.35 -2.47 -1.80
C VAL A 162 7.26 -1.35 -0.77
N ALA A 163 6.16 -0.59 -0.75
CA ALA A 163 5.95 0.50 0.20
C ALA A 163 5.87 0.02 1.66
N MET A 164 5.51 -1.25 1.89
CA MET A 164 5.46 -1.89 3.21
C MET A 164 6.81 -2.41 3.71
N SER A 165 7.85 -2.42 2.88
CA SER A 165 9.17 -2.93 3.25
C SER A 165 10.01 -1.85 3.94
N PRO A 166 10.60 -2.09 5.13
CA PRO A 166 11.32 -1.07 5.88
C PRO A 166 12.59 -0.59 5.15
N PRO A 167 12.95 0.70 5.28
CA PRO A 167 14.10 1.31 4.59
C PRO A 167 15.44 0.66 4.97
N ALA A 168 15.62 0.17 6.20
CA ALA A 168 16.84 -0.53 6.63
C ALA A 168 17.06 -1.88 5.90
N SER A 169 16.01 -2.48 5.34
CA SER A 169 16.11 -3.69 4.51
C SER A 169 16.42 -3.38 3.03
N GLN A 170 16.48 -2.10 2.63
CA GLN A 170 16.65 -1.73 1.21
C GLN A 170 18.09 -1.84 0.69
N ALA A 171 19.10 -1.95 1.56
CA ALA A 171 20.50 -1.99 1.14
C ALA A 171 21.02 -3.40 0.82
N VAL A 172 20.56 -4.43 1.54
CA VAL A 172 21.04 -5.83 1.39
C VAL A 172 20.00 -6.73 0.69
N SER A 173 18.73 -6.31 0.69
CA SER A 173 17.61 -7.09 0.13
C SER A 173 17.21 -6.69 -1.28
N LYS A 174 17.77 -5.61 -1.86
CA LYS A 174 17.29 -5.06 -3.14
C LYS A 174 17.44 -6.08 -4.27
N GLU A 175 18.61 -6.70 -4.42
CA GLU A 175 18.83 -7.73 -5.46
C GLU A 175 18.02 -9.00 -5.19
N LYS A 176 17.85 -9.40 -3.93
CA LYS A 176 17.10 -10.61 -3.54
C LYS A 176 15.58 -10.43 -3.69
N LEU A 177 15.06 -9.24 -3.35
CA LEU A 177 13.67 -8.84 -3.61
C LEU A 177 13.43 -8.74 -5.11
N LEU A 178 14.30 -8.09 -5.89
CA LEU A 178 14.19 -8.04 -7.35
C LEU A 178 14.15 -9.44 -7.98
N GLN A 179 14.98 -10.38 -7.51
CA GLN A 179 14.96 -11.78 -7.95
C GLN A 179 13.72 -12.56 -7.49
N GLN A 180 13.25 -12.40 -6.24
CA GLN A 180 12.02 -13.02 -5.74
C GLN A 180 10.75 -12.46 -6.39
N GLU A 181 10.82 -11.21 -6.86
CA GLU A 181 9.76 -10.47 -7.54
C GLU A 181 9.72 -10.71 -9.06
N GLY A 182 10.71 -11.40 -9.63
CA GLY A 182 10.85 -11.60 -11.08
C GLY A 182 11.19 -10.33 -11.85
N ILE A 183 11.60 -9.27 -11.14
CA ILE A 183 12.14 -8.04 -11.73
C ILE A 183 13.62 -8.29 -11.99
N GLU A 184 13.99 -8.51 -13.25
CA GLU A 184 15.40 -8.52 -13.62
C GLU A 184 16.03 -7.17 -13.20
N PRO A 185 17.18 -7.17 -12.49
CA PRO A 185 17.87 -5.94 -12.17
C PRO A 185 18.14 -5.15 -13.46
N LEU A 186 17.88 -3.84 -13.38
CA LEU A 186 18.23 -2.92 -14.46
C LEU A 186 19.74 -2.89 -14.57
N THR A 187 20.24 -3.05 -15.79
CA THR A 187 21.65 -2.83 -16.10
C THR A 187 22.02 -1.37 -15.85
N GLU A 188 23.31 -1.07 -15.67
CA GLU A 188 23.77 0.31 -15.52
C GLU A 188 23.30 1.21 -16.67
N ARG A 189 23.25 0.66 -17.89
CA ARG A 189 22.79 1.38 -19.08
C ARG A 189 21.31 1.72 -19.01
N GLU A 190 20.49 0.79 -18.52
CA GLU A 190 19.05 0.98 -18.32
C GLU A 190 18.77 1.96 -17.18
N LEU A 191 19.54 1.91 -16.08
CA LEU A 191 19.49 2.90 -14.99
C LEU A 191 19.86 4.30 -15.47
N HIS A 192 20.90 4.42 -16.30
CA HIS A 192 21.30 5.70 -16.88
C HIS A 192 20.16 6.27 -17.74
N ILE A 193 19.57 5.46 -18.61
CA ILE A 193 18.42 5.88 -19.42
C ILE A 193 17.24 6.28 -18.54
N LEU A 194 16.96 5.53 -17.47
CA LEU A 194 15.88 5.84 -16.52
C LEU A 194 16.09 7.21 -15.81
N ARG A 195 17.33 7.56 -15.47
CA ARG A 195 17.68 8.90 -14.93
C ARG A 195 17.44 10.00 -15.94
N LEU A 196 17.73 9.77 -17.22
CA LEU A 196 17.47 10.74 -18.28
C LEU A 196 15.98 10.83 -18.60
N LEU A 197 15.24 9.73 -18.44
CA LEU A 197 13.77 9.75 -18.53
C LEU A 197 13.13 10.60 -17.44
N ASP A 198 13.70 10.65 -16.23
CA ASP A 198 13.24 11.50 -15.13
C ASP A 198 13.45 13.00 -15.38
N LYS A 199 14.44 13.36 -16.21
CA LYS A 199 14.70 14.74 -16.65
C LYS A 199 13.80 15.19 -17.81
N ASP A 200 12.73 14.46 -18.10
CA ASP A 200 11.80 14.71 -19.21
C ASP A 200 12.40 14.75 -20.65
N LEU A 201 13.67 14.37 -20.83
CA LEU A 201 14.35 14.26 -22.13
C LEU A 201 13.70 13.26 -23.10
N THR A 202 13.52 13.63 -24.35
CA THR A 202 13.01 12.75 -25.41
C THR A 202 14.02 11.67 -25.80
N ASN A 203 13.56 10.57 -26.42
CA ASN A 203 14.46 9.52 -26.91
C ASN A 203 15.55 10.03 -27.88
N LYS A 204 15.28 11.13 -28.61
CA LYS A 204 16.26 11.78 -29.50
C LYS A 204 17.33 12.53 -28.71
N GLU A 205 16.94 13.22 -27.63
CA GLU A 205 17.87 13.94 -26.75
C GLU A 205 18.71 12.98 -25.93
N ILE A 206 18.09 11.93 -25.37
CA ILE A 206 18.79 10.84 -24.69
C ILE A 206 19.81 10.18 -25.63
N ALA A 207 19.44 9.96 -26.89
CA ALA A 207 20.34 9.38 -27.89
C ALA A 207 21.58 10.26 -28.15
N ARG A 208 21.40 11.59 -28.17
CA ARG A 208 22.50 12.56 -28.32
C ARG A 208 23.40 12.56 -27.09
N GLU A 209 22.83 12.64 -25.89
CA GLU A 209 23.59 12.66 -24.63
C GLU A 209 24.39 11.38 -24.43
N LEU A 210 23.83 10.25 -24.86
CA LEU A 210 24.44 8.93 -24.70
C LEU A 210 25.27 8.47 -25.92
N VAL A 211 25.41 9.31 -26.94
CA VAL A 211 26.12 9.05 -28.22
C VAL A 211 25.71 7.70 -28.85
N VAL A 212 24.39 7.50 -29.01
CA VAL A 212 23.80 6.30 -29.63
C VAL A 212 22.65 6.68 -30.58
N THR A 213 22.06 5.70 -31.25
CA THR A 213 20.90 5.95 -32.10
C THR A 213 19.60 6.04 -31.27
N PRO A 214 18.58 6.80 -31.72
CA PRO A 214 17.26 6.79 -31.09
C PRO A 214 16.61 5.40 -31.04
N GLY A 215 16.94 4.52 -32.00
CA GLY A 215 16.50 3.13 -32.00
C GLY A 215 17.07 2.33 -30.83
N THR A 216 18.36 2.52 -30.53
CA THR A 216 19.04 1.92 -29.37
C THR A 216 18.39 2.36 -28.06
N VAL A 217 18.10 3.66 -27.91
CA VAL A 217 17.38 4.18 -26.74
C VAL A 217 16.00 3.55 -26.64
N LYS A 218 15.26 3.44 -27.75
CA LYS A 218 13.93 2.80 -27.77
C LYS A 218 14.00 1.36 -27.24
N VAL A 219 14.96 0.56 -27.70
CA VAL A 219 15.16 -0.82 -27.22
C VAL A 219 15.41 -0.85 -25.71
N HIS A 220 16.33 -0.02 -25.21
CA HIS A 220 16.60 0.04 -23.78
C HIS A 220 15.40 0.54 -22.97
N THR A 221 14.64 1.53 -23.45
CA THR A 221 13.41 1.97 -22.76
C THR A 221 12.36 0.86 -22.72
N THR A 222 12.21 0.08 -23.80
CA THR A 222 11.32 -1.10 -23.80
C THR A 222 11.80 -2.16 -22.80
N ASN A 223 13.11 -2.38 -22.69
CA ASN A 223 13.66 -3.29 -21.70
C ASN A 223 13.47 -2.78 -20.27
N VAL A 224 13.71 -1.49 -20.01
CA VAL A 224 13.40 -0.83 -18.73
C VAL A 224 11.93 -1.05 -18.37
N TYR A 225 11.02 -0.80 -19.31
CA TYR A 225 9.58 -0.96 -19.12
C TYR A 225 9.20 -2.42 -18.85
N ARG A 226 9.77 -3.36 -19.61
CA ARG A 226 9.59 -4.80 -19.40
C ARG A 226 10.08 -5.23 -18.02
N LYS A 227 11.30 -4.85 -17.65
CA LYS A 227 11.93 -5.21 -16.37
C LYS A 227 11.17 -4.62 -15.20
N LEU A 228 10.77 -3.35 -15.29
CA LEU A 228 9.95 -2.68 -14.28
C LEU A 228 8.46 -3.05 -14.35
N SER A 229 8.03 -3.91 -15.28
CA SER A 229 6.62 -4.28 -15.50
C SER A 229 5.67 -3.08 -15.64
N VAL A 230 6.09 -2.06 -16.38
CA VAL A 230 5.35 -0.83 -16.67
C VAL A 230 5.22 -0.62 -18.18
N ASN A 231 4.29 0.24 -18.60
CA ASN A 231 3.96 0.42 -20.02
C ASN A 231 4.24 1.82 -20.56
N ASN A 232 4.58 2.76 -19.68
CA ASN A 232 4.82 4.14 -20.08
C ASN A 232 5.91 4.80 -19.22
N ARG A 233 6.47 5.88 -19.78
CA ARG A 233 7.54 6.67 -19.19
C ARG A 233 7.23 7.11 -17.76
N ARG A 234 6.06 7.68 -17.54
CA ARG A 234 5.66 8.25 -16.26
C ARG A 234 5.59 7.18 -15.17
N ALA A 235 4.97 6.04 -15.48
CA ALA A 235 4.91 4.88 -14.58
C ALA A 235 6.31 4.34 -14.26
N ALA A 236 7.22 4.28 -15.24
CA ALA A 236 8.60 3.86 -15.02
C ALA A 236 9.33 4.78 -14.05
N VAL A 237 9.22 6.11 -14.25
CA VAL A 237 9.86 7.11 -13.38
C VAL A 237 9.26 7.09 -11.97
N THR A 238 7.93 7.08 -11.85
CA THR A 238 7.26 7.02 -10.54
C THR A 238 7.66 5.76 -9.77
N LEU A 239 7.64 4.59 -10.42
CA LEU A 239 8.05 3.33 -9.80
C LEU A 239 9.54 3.35 -9.43
N ALA A 240 10.39 3.91 -10.29
CA ALA A 240 11.81 4.04 -10.02
C ALA A 240 12.14 4.93 -8.81
N LYS A 241 11.39 6.04 -8.62
CA LYS A 241 11.47 6.87 -7.42
C LYS A 241 10.99 6.10 -6.18
N ALA A 242 9.87 5.40 -6.29
CA ALA A 242 9.35 4.57 -5.20
C ALA A 242 10.32 3.43 -4.79
N LEU A 243 11.08 2.89 -5.76
CA LEU A 243 12.10 1.86 -5.55
C LEU A 243 13.46 2.43 -5.09
N GLY A 244 13.59 3.75 -4.93
CA GLY A 244 14.87 4.41 -4.63
C GLY A 244 15.95 4.13 -5.67
N LEU A 245 15.56 3.91 -6.93
CA LEU A 245 16.48 3.80 -8.08
C LEU A 245 16.82 5.20 -8.63
N LEU A 246 15.94 6.16 -8.37
CA LEU A 246 16.08 7.59 -8.63
C LEU A 246 15.94 8.37 -7.32
N ALA A 247 16.57 9.53 -7.25
CA ALA A 247 16.35 10.45 -6.14
C ALA A 247 14.91 11.00 -6.19
N ALA A 248 14.28 11.15 -5.02
CA ALA A 248 13.05 11.92 -4.91
C ALA A 248 13.39 13.39 -5.22
N SER A 249 12.73 13.95 -6.24
CA SER A 249 12.82 15.36 -6.64
C SER A 249 11.68 16.14 -6.02
#